data_AF-A0A7S2FRN7-F1
#
_entry.id   AF-A0A7S2FRN7-F1
#
_cell.length_a   1.000
_cell.length_b   1.000
_cell.length_c   1.000
_cell.angle_alpha   90.00
_cell.angle_beta   90.00
_cell.angle_gamma   90.00
#
_symmetry.space_group_name_H-M   'P 1'
#
loop_
_entity.id
_entity.type
_entity.pdbx_description
1 polymer ?
#
loop_
_entity_poly.entity_id
_entity_poly.type
_entity_poly.pdbx_seq_one_letter_code
_entity_poly.pdbx_strand_id
1 'polypeptide(L)'
;ANMSLSLFKCRDSPNGKATNARDPSIICYEGEWNSLVVAAVFSVLIYCVACGALFAKAIFSASRGDQFSRVSFQRRWKFLFIKFRPDVPWWAMVLLVRGVVENTGFVFLTQGLSQVYWVMFTEALYMCSTAYCMPWR
;
A
#
# COMPACT_ATOMS: atom_id res chain seq x y z
N ALA A 1 2.98 -2.31 -5.81
CA ALA A 1 3.55 -1.08 -5.24
C ALA A 1 5.06 -1.18 -5.05
N ASN A 2 5.60 -2.19 -4.35
CA ASN A 2 7.04 -2.32 -4.05
C ASN A 2 7.98 -2.12 -5.26
N MET A 3 7.68 -2.77 -6.38
CA MET A 3 8.51 -2.68 -7.59
C MET A 3 8.58 -1.26 -8.14
N SER A 4 7.45 -0.55 -8.24
CA SER A 4 7.42 0.86 -8.67
C SER A 4 8.15 1.77 -7.69
N LEU A 5 8.06 1.46 -6.38
CA LEU A 5 8.65 2.26 -5.32
C LEU A 5 10.18 2.09 -5.21
N SER A 6 10.72 0.97 -5.70
CA SER A 6 12.17 0.74 -5.77
C SER A 6 12.91 1.74 -6.68
N LEU A 7 12.20 2.39 -7.61
CA LEU A 7 12.76 3.44 -8.47
C LEU A 7 13.17 4.70 -7.68
N PHE A 8 12.52 4.95 -6.56
CA PHE A 8 12.77 6.13 -5.73
C PHE A 8 13.90 5.92 -4.71
N LYS A 9 14.44 4.70 -4.59
CA LYS A 9 15.58 4.41 -3.72
C LYS A 9 16.87 4.83 -4.42
N CYS A 10 17.43 5.96 -3.99
CA CYS A 10 18.73 6.44 -4.45
C CYS A 10 19.82 6.13 -3.41
N ARG A 11 21.02 5.77 -3.89
CA ARG A 11 22.21 5.55 -3.09
C ARG A 11 23.34 6.40 -3.65
N ASP A 12 24.14 6.97 -2.75
CA ASP A 12 25.31 7.75 -3.14
C ASP A 12 26.41 6.82 -3.69
N SER A 13 26.89 7.16 -4.88
CA SER A 13 28.03 6.51 -5.53
C SER A 13 29.30 7.34 -5.28
N PRO A 14 30.50 6.73 -5.18
CA PRO A 14 31.76 7.44 -4.99
C PRO A 14 32.07 8.51 -6.05
N ASN A 15 31.37 8.50 -7.19
CA ASN A 15 31.46 9.50 -8.26
C ASN A 15 30.71 10.81 -7.96
N GLY A 16 30.15 10.98 -6.75
CA GLY A 16 29.40 12.17 -6.35
C GLY A 16 27.99 12.28 -6.95
N LYS A 17 27.56 11.27 -7.71
CA LYS A 17 26.20 11.14 -8.27
C LYS A 17 25.40 10.11 -7.48
N ALA A 18 24.11 10.38 -7.25
CA ALA A 18 23.19 9.42 -6.67
C ALA A 18 22.67 8.48 -7.76
N THR A 19 22.79 7.17 -7.56
CA THR A 19 22.33 6.13 -8.50
C THR A 19 21.19 5.33 -7.88
N ASN A 20 20.32 4.74 -8.70
CA ASN A 20 19.26 3.90 -8.20
C ASN A 20 19.81 2.63 -7.52
N ALA A 21 19.23 2.25 -6.38
CA ALA A 21 19.69 1.11 -5.57
C ALA A 21 19.45 -0.27 -6.22
N ARG A 22 18.51 -0.36 -7.16
CA ARG A 22 18.15 -1.59 -7.89
C ARG A 22 18.86 -1.69 -9.24
N ASP A 23 19.04 -0.56 -9.93
CA ASP A 23 19.78 -0.48 -11.19
C ASP A 23 20.78 0.69 -11.16
N PRO A 24 22.09 0.41 -10.98
CA PRO A 24 23.11 1.45 -10.91
C PRO A 24 23.31 2.25 -12.20
N SER A 25 22.78 1.77 -13.34
CA SER A 25 22.87 2.49 -14.62
C SER A 25 21.98 3.74 -14.65
N ILE A 26 20.93 3.78 -13.83
CA ILE A 26 19.99 4.90 -13.74
C ILE A 26 20.50 5.90 -12.71
N ILE A 27 20.89 7.07 -13.18
CA ILE A 27 21.31 8.19 -12.33
C ILE A 27 20.05 8.94 -11.84
N CYS A 28 19.94 9.10 -10.52
CA CYS A 28 18.81 9.81 -9.93
C CYS A 28 18.81 11.28 -10.35
N TYR A 29 17.61 11.82 -10.61
CA TYR A 29 17.37 13.20 -11.05
C TYR A 29 17.88 13.54 -12.47
N GLU A 30 18.34 12.56 -13.25
CA GLU A 30 18.62 12.73 -14.69
C GLU A 30 17.38 12.43 -15.56
N GLY A 31 17.46 12.77 -16.86
CA GLY A 31 16.31 12.72 -17.78
C GLY A 31 15.64 11.35 -17.93
N GLU A 32 16.42 10.27 -17.84
CA GLU A 32 15.90 8.90 -17.88
C GLU A 32 15.09 8.55 -16.62
N TRP A 33 15.55 9.02 -15.45
CA TRP A 33 14.83 8.87 -14.18
C TRP A 33 13.47 9.57 -14.22
N ASN A 34 13.38 10.77 -14.80
CA ASN A 34 12.11 11.50 -14.92
C ASN A 34 11.04 10.73 -15.70
N SER A 35 11.43 10.06 -16.79
CA SER A 35 10.48 9.26 -17.59
C SER A 35 9.96 8.05 -16.81
N LEU A 36 10.85 7.39 -16.05
CA LEU A 36 10.50 6.24 -15.22
C LEU A 36 9.66 6.64 -14.00
N VAL A 37 9.91 7.81 -13.41
CA VAL A 37 9.14 8.34 -12.28
C VAL A 37 7.69 8.58 -12.67
N VAL A 38 7.44 9.16 -13.85
CA VAL A 38 6.08 9.37 -14.34
C VAL A 38 5.32 8.04 -14.44
N ALA A 39 5.93 7.01 -15.03
CA ALA A 39 5.35 5.67 -15.09
C ALA A 39 5.10 5.06 -13.69
N ALA A 40 6.05 5.24 -12.76
CA ALA A 40 5.91 4.80 -11.39
C ALA A 40 4.73 5.49 -10.67
N VAL A 41 4.59 6.81 -10.82
CA VAL A 41 3.47 7.59 -10.24
C VAL A 41 2.13 7.12 -10.80
N PHE A 42 2.01 6.95 -12.12
CA PHE A 42 0.78 6.40 -12.73
C PHE A 42 0.43 5.01 -12.19
N SER A 43 1.43 4.13 -12.03
CA SER A 43 1.21 2.81 -11.48
C SER A 43 0.70 2.86 -10.04
N VAL A 44 1.21 3.77 -9.21
CA VAL A 44 0.75 3.95 -7.82
C VAL A 44 -0.67 4.50 -7.80
N LEU A 45 -0.99 5.50 -8.62
CA LEU A 45 -2.34 6.06 -8.73
C LEU A 45 -3.36 4.99 -9.14
N ILE A 46 -3.06 4.21 -10.16
CA ILE A 46 -3.97 3.16 -10.65
C ILE A 46 -4.11 2.05 -9.61
N TYR A 47 -3.00 1.50 -9.11
CA TYR A 47 -3.08 0.31 -8.25
C TYR A 47 -3.44 0.61 -6.80
N CYS A 48 -3.01 1.74 -6.23
CA CYS A 48 -3.29 2.06 -4.84
C CYS A 48 -4.56 2.91 -4.73
N VAL A 49 -4.68 3.97 -5.52
CA VAL A 49 -5.81 4.92 -5.39
C VAL A 49 -7.06 4.38 -6.08
N ALA A 50 -6.99 3.96 -7.34
CA ALA A 50 -8.19 3.50 -8.05
C ALA A 50 -8.73 2.19 -7.47
N CYS A 51 -7.89 1.19 -7.22
CA CYS A 51 -8.32 -0.04 -6.55
C CYS A 51 -8.82 0.23 -5.12
N GLY A 52 -8.12 1.08 -4.36
CA GLY A 52 -8.56 1.49 -3.02
C GLY A 52 -9.93 2.15 -3.02
N ALA A 53 -10.19 3.07 -3.95
CA ALA A 53 -11.48 3.72 -4.12
C ALA A 53 -12.59 2.72 -4.51
N LEU A 54 -12.28 1.75 -5.38
CA LEU A 54 -13.22 0.68 -5.73
C LEU A 54 -13.59 -0.17 -4.51
N PHE A 55 -12.62 -0.53 -3.68
CA PHE A 55 -12.86 -1.28 -2.45
C PHE A 55 -13.63 -0.47 -1.41
N ALA A 56 -13.30 0.81 -1.24
CA ALA A 56 -14.03 1.73 -0.37
C ALA A 56 -15.50 1.85 -0.80
N LYS A 57 -15.75 2.01 -2.11
CA LYS A 57 -17.11 2.05 -2.67
C LYS A 57 -17.86 0.74 -2.42
N ALA A 58 -17.20 -0.41 -2.58
CA ALA A 58 -17.81 -1.71 -2.32
C ALA A 58 -18.20 -1.87 -0.84
N ILE A 59 -17.32 -1.49 0.08
CA ILE A 59 -17.59 -1.52 1.52
C ILE A 59 -18.73 -0.57 1.89
N PHE A 60 -18.73 0.65 1.36
CA PHE A 60 -19.78 1.62 1.60
C PHE A 60 -21.14 1.15 1.07
N SER A 61 -21.16 0.54 -0.12
CA SER A 61 -22.38 -0.04 -0.71
C SER A 61 -22.88 -1.26 0.06
N ALA A 62 -21.97 -2.05 0.63
CA ALA A 62 -22.32 -3.17 1.51
C ALA A 62 -22.92 -2.67 2.85
N SER A 63 -22.32 -1.65 3.45
CA SER A 63 -22.77 -1.06 4.72
C SER A 63 -24.14 -0.38 4.63
N ARG A 64 -24.52 0.12 3.46
CA ARG A 64 -25.85 0.71 3.21
C ARG A 64 -26.95 -0.33 2.94
N GLY A 65 -26.63 -1.62 2.85
CA GLY A 65 -27.61 -2.70 2.65
C GLY A 65 -28.17 -2.84 1.22
N ASP A 66 -28.13 -1.80 0.39
CA ASP A 66 -28.75 -1.77 -0.94
C ASP A 66 -28.22 -2.83 -1.94
N GLN A 67 -26.95 -3.23 -1.82
CA GLN A 67 -26.31 -4.16 -2.76
C GLN A 67 -25.92 -5.50 -2.15
N PHE A 68 -25.99 -5.65 -0.83
CA PHE A 68 -25.56 -6.87 -0.16
C PHE A 68 -26.51 -8.05 -0.42
N SER A 69 -27.76 -7.80 -0.81
CA SER A 69 -28.74 -8.83 -1.20
C SER A 69 -28.43 -9.50 -2.55
N ARG A 70 -27.57 -8.90 -3.38
CA ARG A 70 -27.25 -9.42 -4.72
C ARG A 70 -26.18 -10.51 -4.64
N VAL A 71 -26.52 -11.73 -5.04
CA VAL A 71 -25.61 -12.90 -5.05
C VAL A 71 -24.34 -12.63 -5.88
N SER A 72 -24.45 -11.90 -6.99
CA SER A 72 -23.30 -11.53 -7.83
C SER A 72 -22.31 -10.60 -7.11
N PHE A 73 -22.81 -9.68 -6.29
CA PHE A 73 -21.99 -8.79 -5.48
C PHE A 73 -21.28 -9.58 -4.37
N GLN A 74 -22.01 -10.43 -3.65
CA GLN A 74 -21.44 -11.28 -2.60
C GLN A 74 -20.35 -12.21 -3.15
N ARG A 75 -20.54 -12.80 -4.34
CA ARG A 75 -19.55 -13.70 -4.95
C ARG A 75 -18.27 -12.97 -5.36
N ARG A 76 -18.41 -11.76 -5.93
CA ARG A 76 -17.26 -10.94 -6.38
C ARG A 76 -16.46 -10.37 -5.23
N TRP A 77 -17.12 -9.90 -4.18
CA TRP A 77 -16.49 -9.25 -3.02
C TRP A 77 -16.30 -10.17 -1.82
N LYS A 78 -16.55 -11.48 -1.97
CA LYS A 78 -16.41 -12.48 -0.91
C LYS A 78 -15.05 -12.40 -0.22
N PHE A 79 -13.98 -12.22 -1.00
CA PHE A 79 -12.61 -12.12 -0.49
C PHE A 79 -12.42 -10.97 0.51
N LEU A 80 -13.19 -9.88 0.34
CA LEU A 80 -13.08 -8.68 1.16
C LEU A 80 -13.79 -8.85 2.51
N PHE A 81 -14.89 -9.61 2.54
CA PHE A 81 -15.76 -9.70 3.72
C PHE A 81 -15.67 -11.03 4.48
N ILE A 82 -15.19 -12.12 3.87
CA ILE A 82 -15.23 -13.46 4.47
C ILE A 82 -14.47 -13.54 5.80
N LYS A 83 -13.38 -12.79 5.95
CA LYS A 83 -12.47 -12.88 7.09
C LYS A 83 -12.85 -11.96 8.25
N PHE A 84 -13.68 -10.94 7.99
CA PHE A 84 -13.99 -9.89 8.96
C PHE A 84 -15.41 -10.00 9.51
N ARG A 85 -15.61 -9.52 10.73
CA ARG A 85 -16.94 -9.40 11.33
C ARG A 85 -17.78 -8.39 10.53
N PRO A 86 -19.06 -8.66 10.25
CA PRO A 86 -19.94 -7.76 9.51
C PRO A 86 -20.15 -6.39 10.16
N ASP A 87 -19.88 -6.26 11.48
CA ASP A 87 -19.98 -5.00 12.22
C ASP A 87 -18.85 -4.01 11.89
N VAL A 88 -17.71 -4.51 11.39
CA VAL A 88 -16.52 -3.68 11.07
C VAL A 88 -15.97 -3.98 9.66
N PRO A 89 -16.79 -3.78 8.60
CA PRO A 89 -16.39 -4.09 7.23
C PRO A 89 -15.31 -3.15 6.69
N TRP A 90 -15.17 -1.96 7.30
CA TRP A 90 -14.13 -0.98 6.98
C TRP A 90 -12.73 -1.46 7.37
N TRP A 91 -12.59 -2.48 8.21
CA TRP A 91 -11.30 -3.01 8.61
C TRP A 91 -10.48 -3.57 7.43
N ALA A 92 -11.16 -4.06 6.39
CA ALA A 92 -10.51 -4.48 5.15
C ALA A 92 -9.70 -3.33 4.50
N MET A 93 -10.15 -2.08 4.63
CA MET A 93 -9.39 -0.91 4.16
C MET A 93 -8.15 -0.66 5.00
N VAL A 94 -8.24 -0.82 6.33
CA VAL A 94 -7.09 -0.65 7.24
C VAL A 94 -5.96 -1.62 6.86
N LEU A 95 -6.31 -2.87 6.56
CA LEU A 95 -5.33 -3.87 6.12
C LEU A 95 -4.64 -3.49 4.81
N LEU A 96 -5.38 -2.91 3.86
CA LEU A 96 -4.81 -2.43 2.59
C LEU A 96 -3.93 -1.20 2.79
N VAL A 97 -4.38 -0.24 3.60
CA VAL A 97 -3.62 0.98 3.93
C VAL A 97 -2.32 0.62 4.64
N ARG A 98 -2.34 -0.33 5.59
CA ARG A 98 -1.13 -0.85 6.24
C ARG A 98 -0.08 -1.27 5.21
N GLY A 99 -0.47 -2.07 4.21
CA GLY A 99 0.45 -2.50 3.16
C GLY A 99 1.05 -1.33 2.36
N VAL A 100 0.27 -0.28 2.07
CA VAL A 100 0.77 0.92 1.39
C VAL A 100 1.74 1.70 2.29
N VAL A 101 1.44 1.85 3.57
CA VAL A 101 2.27 2.54 4.56
C VAL A 101 3.63 1.84 4.74
N GLU A 102 3.64 0.51 4.84
CA GLU A 102 4.87 -0.29 4.90
C GLU A 102 5.74 -0.06 3.66
N ASN A 103 5.15 -0.18 2.47
CA ASN A 103 5.87 -0.01 1.20
C ASN A 103 6.40 1.41 1.00
N THR A 104 5.66 2.42 1.50
CA THR A 104 6.05 3.83 1.41
C THR A 104 7.22 4.15 2.34
N GLY A 105 7.23 3.58 3.56
CA GLY A 105 8.36 3.76 4.49
C GLY A 105 9.68 3.28 3.90
N PHE A 106 9.69 2.21 3.11
CA PHE A 106 10.89 1.76 2.43
C PHE A 106 11.45 2.76 1.41
N VAL A 107 10.64 3.66 0.86
CA VAL A 107 11.11 4.71 -0.07
C VAL A 107 11.87 5.79 0.69
N PHE A 108 11.29 6.28 1.79
CA PHE A 108 11.85 7.39 2.55
C PHE A 108 13.05 6.98 3.41
N LEU A 109 13.06 5.74 3.88
CA LEU A 109 14.08 5.23 4.77
C LEU A 109 15.11 4.44 3.96
N THR A 110 16.27 5.06 3.72
CA THR A 110 17.37 4.44 2.97
C THR A 110 18.21 3.49 3.81
N GLN A 111 18.28 3.70 5.13
CA GLN A 111 19.08 2.88 6.05
C GLN A 111 18.31 1.63 6.52
N GLY A 112 18.98 0.47 6.50
CA GLY A 112 18.36 -0.82 6.87
C GLY A 112 17.76 -0.84 8.28
N LEU A 113 18.46 -0.28 9.29
CA LEU A 113 17.95 -0.22 10.67
C LEU A 113 16.67 0.62 10.76
N SER A 114 16.63 1.77 10.09
CA SER A 114 15.44 2.63 10.08
C SER A 114 14.23 1.95 9.43
N GLN A 115 14.44 1.15 8.38
CA GLN A 115 13.38 0.34 7.77
C GLN A 115 12.81 -0.71 8.74
N VAL A 116 13.67 -1.35 9.54
CA VAL A 116 13.23 -2.33 10.56
C VAL A 116 12.41 -1.65 11.65
N TYR A 117 12.88 -0.52 12.18
CA TYR A 117 12.13 0.24 13.19
C TYR A 117 10.78 0.71 12.67
N TRP A 118 10.71 1.13 11.40
CA TRP A 118 9.44 1.51 10.75
C TRP A 118 8.45 0.36 10.72
N VAL A 119 8.86 -0.81 10.23
CA VAL A 119 7.99 -1.99 10.17
C VAL A 119 7.54 -2.39 11.58
N MET A 120 8.45 -2.43 12.56
CA MET A 120 8.10 -2.76 13.94
C MET A 120 7.05 -1.79 14.51
N PHE A 121 7.21 -0.49 14.27
CA PHE A 121 6.27 0.52 14.72
C PHE A 121 4.89 0.39 14.06
N THR A 122 4.84 0.22 12.74
CA THR A 122 3.57 0.05 12.03
C THR A 122 2.84 -1.23 12.43
N GLU A 123 3.60 -2.31 12.67
CA GLU A 123 3.03 -3.57 13.15
C GLU A 123 2.50 -3.48 14.58
N ALA A 124 3.23 -2.82 15.47
CA ALA A 124 2.77 -2.61 16.84
C ALA A 124 1.46 -1.80 16.86
N LEU A 125 1.39 -0.70 16.09
CA LEU A 125 0.16 0.08 15.95
C LEU A 125 -1.00 -0.74 15.38
N TYR A 126 -0.73 -1.55 14.37
CA TYR A 126 -1.74 -2.43 13.79
C TYR A 126 -2.23 -3.46 14.80
N MET A 127 -1.33 -4.12 15.55
CA MET A 127 -1.68 -5.08 16.59
C MET A 127 -2.55 -4.42 17.67
N CYS A 128 -2.15 -3.26 18.21
CA CYS A 128 -2.95 -2.53 19.19
C CYS A 128 -4.35 -2.20 18.65
N SER A 129 -4.43 -1.75 17.39
CA SER A 129 -5.71 -1.40 16.76
C SER A 129 -6.59 -2.63 16.51
N THR A 130 -6.01 -3.78 16.12
CA THR A 130 -6.73 -5.05 15.98
C THR A 130 -7.22 -5.58 17.31
N ALA A 131 -6.44 -5.43 18.38
CA ALA A 131 -6.81 -5.87 19.73
C ALA A 131 -7.98 -5.02 20.28
N TYR A 132 -7.99 -3.72 20.00
CA TYR A 132 -9.08 -2.82 20.39
C TYR A 132 -10.36 -3.06 19.58
N CYS A 133 -10.26 -3.13 18.25
CA CYS A 133 -11.44 -3.23 17.38
C CYS A 133 -11.99 -4.65 17.22
N MET A 134 -11.21 -5.68 17.59
CA MET A 134 -11.52 -7.11 17.43
C MET A 134 -12.24 -7.44 16.10
N PRO A 135 -11.60 -7.17 14.95
CA PRO A 135 -12.26 -7.23 13.64
C PRO A 135 -12.46 -8.66 13.11
N TRP A 136 -11.81 -9.64 13.74
CA TRP A 136 -11.84 -11.03 13.32
C TRP A 136 -13.10 -11.73 13.86
N ARG A 137 -13.58 -12.72 13.11
CA ARG A 137 -14.69 -13.60 13.53
C ARG A 137 -14.15 -14.78 14.31
#